data_AF-A0A183HHV8-F1
#
_entry.id   AF-A0A183HHV8-F1
#
_cell.length_a   1.000
_cell.length_b   1.000
_cell.length_c   1.000
_cell.angle_alpha   90.00
_cell.angle_beta   90.00
_cell.angle_gamma   90.00
#
_symmetry.space_group_name_H-M   'P 1'
#
loop_
_entity.id
_entity.type
_entity.pdbx_description
1 polymer ?
#
loop_
_entity_poly.entity_id
_entity_poly.type
_entity_poly.pdbx_seq_one_letter_code
_entity_poly.pdbx_strand_id
1 'polypeptide(L)'
;MAGTVGEGTTQGLDDLNSRCAQYKKDGAQFAKWRCVHKIGATTPSHMALVEIAEVLARYASICQQHGLVPIVEPETLPDGEHDVHRCQKVTELVLSYTYKALIDHHVYLEGTLLKPNMCMPGMQFKGQCSHEEIARATVTALQRTVPVAVPGIVFLSGGQSEEDATLNLNAINQFPGKKPWALTFSYGRALQASALAAWGGKPENIHAAKEAFLKRAQANSLAQLGKYTGGAGSGAAGQNLYIANHAY
;
A
#
# COMPACT_ATOMS: atom_id res chain seq x y z
N MET A 1 4.71 21.03 0.29
CA MET A 1 3.87 21.99 1.03
C MET A 1 4.77 23.06 1.62
N ALA A 2 4.52 24.34 1.36
CA ALA A 2 5.35 25.41 1.92
C ALA A 2 5.25 25.42 3.46
N GLY A 3 6.35 25.76 4.14
CA GLY A 3 6.39 25.78 5.62
C GLY A 3 6.47 24.40 6.30
N THR A 4 6.68 23.32 5.54
CA THR A 4 6.85 21.95 6.06
C THR A 4 8.27 21.42 5.80
N VAL A 5 8.69 20.37 6.52
CA VAL A 5 10.02 19.76 6.39
C VAL A 5 10.02 18.66 5.33
N GLY A 6 10.15 19.05 4.06
CA GLY A 6 10.27 18.10 2.94
C GLY A 6 9.01 17.26 2.68
N GLU A 7 7.84 17.76 3.10
CA GLU A 7 6.54 17.11 2.93
C GLU A 7 5.81 17.64 1.69
N GLY A 8 5.01 16.78 1.07
CA GLY A 8 4.24 17.06 -0.15
C GLY A 8 2.78 16.67 -0.01
N THR A 9 1.96 17.16 -0.95
CA THR A 9 0.60 16.66 -1.19
C THR A 9 0.50 16.24 -2.65
N THR A 10 -0.55 15.51 -3.01
CA THR A 10 -0.75 15.01 -4.36
C THR A 10 -1.72 15.89 -5.14
N GLN A 11 -1.39 16.18 -6.40
CA GLN A 11 -2.19 17.00 -7.31
C GLN A 11 -2.99 16.15 -8.31
N GLY A 12 -3.93 16.79 -9.02
CA GLY A 12 -4.70 16.21 -10.13
C GLY A 12 -6.21 16.12 -9.88
N LEU A 13 -6.73 16.84 -8.88
CA LEU A 13 -8.16 16.93 -8.60
C LEU A 13 -8.86 17.81 -9.64
N ASP A 14 -8.13 18.77 -10.20
CA ASP A 14 -8.53 19.49 -11.40
C ASP A 14 -8.89 18.47 -12.48
N ASP A 15 -10.00 18.68 -13.18
CA ASP A 15 -10.56 17.81 -14.23
C ASP A 15 -10.91 16.35 -13.86
N LEU A 16 -10.65 15.92 -12.62
CA LEU A 16 -10.86 14.53 -12.17
C LEU A 16 -12.30 14.06 -12.40
N ASN A 17 -13.29 14.93 -12.20
CA ASN A 17 -14.71 14.60 -12.42
C ASN A 17 -14.96 14.16 -13.87
N SER A 18 -14.51 14.95 -14.85
CA SER A 18 -14.63 14.64 -16.28
C SER A 18 -13.85 13.39 -16.67
N ARG A 19 -12.64 13.22 -16.10
CA ARG A 19 -11.82 12.02 -16.35
C ARG A 19 -12.45 10.76 -15.79
N CYS A 20 -13.00 10.78 -14.58
CA CYS A 20 -13.70 9.63 -14.00
C CYS A 20 -14.89 9.21 -14.87
N ALA A 21 -15.69 10.17 -15.34
CA ALA A 21 -16.79 9.89 -16.27
C ALA A 21 -16.30 9.20 -17.56
N GLN A 22 -15.20 9.68 -18.13
CA GLN A 22 -14.62 9.09 -19.34
C GLN A 22 -14.04 7.70 -19.07
N TYR A 23 -13.24 7.52 -18.03
CA TYR A 23 -12.67 6.20 -17.67
C TYR A 23 -13.73 5.17 -17.38
N LYS A 24 -14.87 5.58 -16.77
CA LYS A 24 -16.00 4.67 -16.56
C LYS A 24 -16.61 4.22 -17.89
N LYS A 25 -16.78 5.12 -18.86
CA LYS A 25 -17.23 4.78 -20.23
C LYS A 25 -16.25 3.85 -20.94
N ASP A 26 -14.96 4.04 -20.70
CA ASP A 26 -13.89 3.22 -21.28
C ASP A 26 -13.71 1.86 -20.59
N GLY A 27 -14.48 1.58 -19.53
CA GLY A 27 -14.56 0.27 -18.89
C GLY A 27 -13.85 0.14 -17.54
N ALA A 28 -13.19 1.20 -17.04
CA ALA A 28 -12.60 1.19 -15.71
C ALA A 28 -13.68 1.00 -14.63
N GLN A 29 -13.39 0.21 -13.60
CA GLN A 29 -14.31 -0.06 -12.48
C GLN A 29 -13.81 0.49 -11.14
N PHE A 30 -12.51 0.82 -11.06
CA PHE A 30 -11.88 1.37 -9.89
C PHE A 30 -10.79 2.36 -10.30
N ALA A 31 -10.40 3.22 -9.37
CA ALA A 31 -9.31 4.17 -9.52
C ALA A 31 -8.31 4.01 -8.37
N LYS A 32 -7.12 4.61 -8.49
CA LYS A 32 -6.10 4.62 -7.43
C LYS A 32 -5.50 6.01 -7.29
N TRP A 33 -5.39 6.49 -6.06
CA TRP A 33 -4.74 7.76 -5.76
C TRP A 33 -3.75 7.63 -4.62
N ARG A 34 -2.48 7.95 -4.90
CA ARG A 34 -1.37 7.83 -3.96
C ARG A 34 -1.03 9.18 -3.34
N CYS A 35 -1.01 9.21 -2.02
CA CYS A 35 -0.40 10.27 -1.24
C CYS A 35 0.72 9.70 -0.37
N VAL A 36 1.61 10.56 0.11
CA VAL A 36 2.86 10.14 0.74
C VAL A 36 3.13 10.92 2.03
N HIS A 37 3.34 10.18 3.12
CA HIS A 37 3.85 10.67 4.39
C HIS A 37 5.30 10.23 4.60
N LYS A 38 6.08 11.04 5.33
CA LYS A 38 7.46 10.71 5.72
C LYS A 38 7.54 10.59 7.23
N ILE A 39 8.23 9.56 7.72
CA ILE A 39 8.56 9.45 9.14
C ILE A 39 9.88 10.17 9.40
N GLY A 40 9.85 11.12 10.32
CA GLY A 40 11.03 11.81 10.81
C GLY A 40 10.87 12.21 12.27
N ALA A 41 11.76 13.09 12.73
CA ALA A 41 11.69 13.64 14.09
C ALA A 41 10.40 14.44 14.32
N THR A 42 10.01 15.26 13.33
CA THR A 42 8.84 16.15 13.37
C THR A 42 7.81 15.86 12.27
N THR A 43 8.04 14.83 11.45
CA THR A 43 7.15 14.41 10.36
C THR A 43 6.55 13.01 10.62
N PRO A 44 5.32 12.73 10.17
CA PRO A 44 4.44 13.65 9.43
C PRO A 44 3.91 14.77 10.32
N SER A 45 3.89 16.00 9.80
CA SER A 45 3.34 17.15 10.52
C SER A 45 1.81 17.09 10.54
N HIS A 46 1.19 17.83 11.46
CA HIS A 46 -0.27 18.00 11.46
C HIS A 46 -0.80 18.53 10.12
N MET A 47 -0.08 19.48 9.51
CA MET A 47 -0.46 20.01 8.19
C MET A 47 -0.49 18.92 7.12
N ALA A 48 0.52 18.05 7.08
CA ALA A 48 0.56 16.94 6.13
C ALA A 48 -0.55 15.92 6.37
N LEU A 49 -0.82 15.57 7.63
CA LEU A 49 -1.89 14.64 8.01
C LEU A 49 -3.27 15.13 7.53
N VAL A 50 -3.58 16.41 7.74
CA VAL A 50 -4.85 17.00 7.31
C VAL A 50 -4.93 17.11 5.80
N GLU A 51 -3.95 17.75 5.15
CA GLU A 51 -4.00 18.02 3.72
C GLU A 51 -4.09 16.74 2.88
N ILE A 52 -3.30 15.71 3.22
CA ILE A 52 -3.33 14.44 2.49
C ILE A 52 -4.66 13.72 2.67
N ALA A 53 -5.22 13.71 3.89
CA ALA A 53 -6.53 13.11 4.15
C ALA A 53 -7.64 13.82 3.36
N GLU A 54 -7.63 15.15 3.32
CA GLU A 54 -8.59 15.97 2.56
C GLU A 54 -8.49 15.74 1.05
N VAL A 55 -7.29 15.60 0.49
CA VAL A 55 -7.11 15.26 -0.94
C VAL A 55 -7.68 13.87 -1.24
N LEU A 56 -7.37 12.88 -0.41
CA LEU A 56 -7.86 11.51 -0.60
C LEU A 56 -9.38 11.42 -0.50
N ALA A 57 -9.98 12.17 0.42
CA ALA A 57 -11.44 12.20 0.60
C ALA A 57 -12.16 12.85 -0.59
N ARG A 58 -11.66 13.98 -1.09
CA ARG A 58 -12.18 14.62 -2.31
C ARG A 58 -12.07 13.70 -3.53
N TYR A 59 -10.91 13.07 -3.72
CA TYR A 59 -10.70 12.08 -4.78
C TYR A 59 -11.71 10.92 -4.69
N ALA A 60 -11.89 10.36 -3.49
CA ALA A 60 -12.78 9.22 -3.27
C ALA A 60 -14.25 9.58 -3.56
N SER A 61 -14.70 10.74 -3.09
CA SER A 61 -16.04 11.26 -3.36
C SER A 61 -16.30 11.43 -4.87
N ILE A 62 -15.35 12.04 -5.60
CA ILE A 62 -15.46 12.21 -7.06
C ILE A 62 -15.51 10.86 -7.79
N CYS A 63 -14.70 9.88 -7.38
CA CYS A 63 -14.73 8.53 -7.99
C CYS A 63 -16.10 7.87 -7.82
N GLN A 64 -16.68 7.93 -6.62
CA GLN A 64 -17.96 7.30 -6.32
C GLN A 64 -19.12 7.94 -7.09
N GLN A 65 -19.09 9.26 -7.31
CA GLN A 65 -20.07 9.95 -8.17
C GLN A 65 -20.15 9.38 -9.59
N HIS A 66 -19.05 8.84 -10.09
CA HIS A 66 -18.96 8.25 -11.43
C HIS A 66 -18.92 6.72 -11.43
N GLY A 67 -19.25 6.09 -10.30
CA GLY A 67 -19.31 4.63 -10.19
C GLY A 67 -17.95 3.93 -10.30
N LEU A 68 -16.87 4.62 -9.93
CA LEU A 68 -15.54 4.02 -9.78
C LEU A 68 -15.26 3.77 -8.29
N VAL A 69 -14.81 2.57 -7.94
CA VAL A 69 -14.34 2.26 -6.58
C VAL A 69 -13.00 2.97 -6.33
N PRO A 70 -12.88 3.90 -5.37
CA PRO A 70 -11.60 4.51 -5.06
C PRO A 70 -10.74 3.59 -4.19
N ILE A 71 -9.54 3.26 -4.68
CA ILE A 71 -8.46 2.77 -3.84
C ILE A 71 -7.77 3.99 -3.20
N VAL A 72 -7.88 4.09 -1.89
CA VAL A 72 -7.32 5.17 -1.05
C VAL A 72 -5.93 4.74 -0.58
N GLU A 73 -4.86 5.42 -1.04
CA GLU A 73 -3.47 5.03 -0.77
C GLU A 73 -2.71 6.13 0.01
N PRO A 74 -2.84 6.17 1.36
CA PRO A 74 -2.06 7.06 2.22
C PRO A 74 -0.73 6.37 2.61
N GLU A 75 0.22 6.28 1.68
CA GLU A 75 1.49 5.58 1.92
C GLU A 75 2.35 6.33 2.93
N THR A 76 2.85 5.63 3.95
CA THR A 76 3.96 6.09 4.77
C THR A 76 5.26 5.48 4.24
N LEU A 77 6.20 6.33 3.84
CA LEU A 77 7.46 5.87 3.25
C LEU A 77 8.31 5.08 4.26
N PRO A 78 9.05 4.06 3.80
CA PRO A 78 9.93 3.28 4.66
C PRO A 78 11.29 3.95 4.89
N ASP A 79 11.55 5.15 4.35
CA ASP A 79 12.79 5.89 4.60
C ASP A 79 12.95 6.22 6.10
N GLY A 80 14.14 5.97 6.64
CA GLY A 80 14.56 6.31 8.00
C GLY A 80 15.11 5.13 8.82
N GLU A 81 15.52 5.44 10.04
CA GLU A 81 16.05 4.50 11.03
C GLU A 81 15.02 4.14 12.11
N HIS A 82 13.74 4.39 11.86
CA HIS A 82 12.68 4.18 12.82
C HIS A 82 12.38 2.68 13.00
N ASP A 83 11.97 2.28 14.20
CA ASP A 83 11.55 0.91 14.49
C ASP A 83 10.09 0.66 14.04
N VAL A 84 9.66 -0.61 14.15
CA VAL A 84 8.29 -1.02 13.80
C VAL A 84 7.23 -0.31 14.66
N HIS A 85 7.54 0.03 15.91
CA HIS A 85 6.61 0.69 16.83
C HIS A 85 6.34 2.13 16.42
N ARG A 86 7.38 2.86 15.99
CA ARG A 86 7.24 4.20 15.43
C ARG A 86 6.42 4.17 14.14
N CYS A 87 6.67 3.20 13.25
CA CYS A 87 5.89 3.01 12.04
C CYS A 87 4.41 2.71 12.35
N GLN A 88 4.14 1.83 13.32
CA GLN A 88 2.78 1.53 13.79
C GLN A 88 2.07 2.78 14.30
N LYS A 89 2.72 3.56 15.18
CA LYS A 89 2.15 4.80 15.72
C LYS A 89 1.81 5.81 14.62
N VAL A 90 2.70 5.99 13.65
CA VAL A 90 2.46 6.92 12.54
C VAL A 90 1.35 6.39 11.64
N THR A 91 1.31 5.10 11.35
CA THR A 91 0.24 4.48 10.56
C THR A 91 -1.12 4.66 11.23
N GLU A 92 -1.22 4.48 12.55
CA GLU A 92 -2.45 4.72 13.31
C GLU A 92 -2.91 6.19 13.18
N LEU A 93 -1.97 7.15 13.29
CA LEU A 93 -2.29 8.57 13.10
C LEU A 93 -2.77 8.84 11.67
N VAL A 94 -2.01 8.45 10.65
CA VAL A 94 -2.35 8.67 9.24
C VAL A 94 -3.74 8.10 8.90
N LEU A 95 -4.02 6.87 9.32
CA LEU A 95 -5.30 6.22 9.04
C LEU A 95 -6.46 6.88 9.80
N SER A 96 -6.25 7.34 11.04
CA SER A 96 -7.30 8.04 11.79
C SER A 96 -7.74 9.35 11.11
N TYR A 97 -6.80 10.16 10.61
CA TYR A 97 -7.11 11.36 9.84
C TYR A 97 -7.77 11.02 8.50
N THR A 98 -7.25 9.98 7.82
CA THR A 98 -7.81 9.51 6.54
C THR A 98 -9.28 9.13 6.68
N TYR A 99 -9.64 8.26 7.64
CA TYR A 99 -11.03 7.83 7.80
C TYR A 99 -11.94 8.93 8.32
N LYS A 100 -11.44 9.84 9.17
CA LYS A 100 -12.21 11.04 9.57
C LYS A 100 -12.58 11.88 8.33
N ALA A 101 -11.62 12.18 7.47
CA ALA A 101 -11.87 12.94 6.24
C ALA A 101 -12.81 12.20 5.28
N LEU A 102 -12.65 10.89 5.10
CA LEU A 102 -13.58 10.10 4.26
C LEU A 102 -15.03 10.21 4.75
N ILE A 103 -15.24 10.17 6.07
CA ILE A 103 -16.57 10.33 6.69
C ILE A 103 -17.10 11.75 6.48
N ASP A 104 -16.26 12.78 6.68
CA ASP A 104 -16.65 14.18 6.51
C ASP A 104 -17.06 14.51 5.07
N HIS A 105 -16.47 13.83 4.08
CA HIS A 105 -16.79 13.94 2.65
C HIS A 105 -17.89 12.96 2.19
N HIS A 106 -18.58 12.31 3.14
CA HIS A 106 -19.70 11.40 2.89
C HIS A 106 -19.34 10.21 1.98
N VAL A 107 -18.09 9.74 2.05
CA VAL A 107 -17.64 8.59 1.26
C VAL A 107 -18.29 7.31 1.77
N TYR A 108 -18.89 6.54 0.86
CA TYR A 108 -19.50 5.24 1.16
C TYR A 108 -18.40 4.17 1.31
N LEU A 109 -18.05 3.80 2.55
CA LEU A 109 -16.86 3.00 2.85
C LEU A 109 -16.90 1.58 2.27
N GLU A 110 -18.08 0.97 2.20
CA GLU A 110 -18.32 -0.34 1.59
C GLU A 110 -17.97 -0.35 0.09
N GLY A 111 -17.99 0.82 -0.55
CA GLY A 111 -17.58 1.04 -1.93
C GLY A 111 -16.15 1.57 -2.07
N THR A 112 -15.25 1.30 -1.13
CA THR A 112 -13.83 1.72 -1.16
C THR A 112 -12.87 0.53 -0.96
N LEU A 113 -11.59 0.76 -1.24
CA LEU A 113 -10.51 -0.12 -0.76
C LEU A 113 -9.41 0.75 -0.13
N LEU A 114 -8.74 0.23 0.89
CA LEU A 114 -7.56 0.86 1.48
C LEU A 114 -6.29 0.22 0.92
N LYS A 115 -5.33 1.03 0.49
CA LYS A 115 -3.98 0.59 0.10
C LYS A 115 -2.93 1.22 1.04
N PRO A 116 -2.70 0.66 2.23
CA PRO A 116 -1.73 1.20 3.16
C PRO A 116 -0.36 0.55 2.97
N ASN A 117 0.67 1.15 3.57
CA ASN A 117 1.92 0.44 3.87
C ASN A 117 1.67 -0.64 4.95
N MET A 118 2.51 -1.68 4.95
CA MET A 118 2.66 -2.54 6.13
C MET A 118 3.42 -1.77 7.21
N CYS A 119 3.18 -2.09 8.48
CA CYS A 119 3.96 -1.54 9.60
C CYS A 119 5.29 -2.28 9.69
N MET A 120 6.35 -1.66 9.18
CA MET A 120 7.70 -2.22 9.15
C MET A 120 8.72 -1.21 9.69
N PRO A 121 9.90 -1.66 10.15
CA PRO A 121 11.00 -0.74 10.41
C PRO A 121 11.41 0.02 9.14
N GLY A 122 12.04 1.17 9.35
CA GLY A 122 12.62 1.93 8.26
C GLY A 122 13.80 1.20 7.61
N MET A 123 14.07 1.52 6.35
CA MET A 123 15.08 0.84 5.53
C MET A 123 16.52 1.02 6.02
N GLN A 124 16.77 1.98 6.91
CA GLN A 124 18.07 2.18 7.56
C GLN A 124 18.11 1.68 9.01
N PHE A 125 17.01 1.11 9.52
CA PHE A 125 16.96 0.53 10.85
C PHE A 125 17.98 -0.61 10.99
N LYS A 126 18.76 -0.60 12.08
CA LYS A 126 19.84 -1.58 12.32
C LYS A 126 19.41 -2.75 13.20
N GLY A 127 18.22 -2.71 13.79
CA GLY A 127 17.67 -3.81 14.57
C GLY A 127 17.04 -4.88 13.70
N GLN A 128 16.58 -5.96 14.33
CA GLN A 128 15.85 -7.04 13.69
C GLN A 128 14.34 -6.83 13.87
N CYS A 129 13.56 -7.29 12.90
CA CYS A 129 12.11 -7.37 13.01
C CYS A 129 11.64 -8.56 12.19
N SER A 130 10.94 -9.48 12.85
CA SER A 130 10.38 -10.67 12.22
C SER A 130 9.09 -10.36 11.45
N HIS A 131 8.73 -11.25 10.51
CA HIS A 131 7.46 -11.14 9.78
C HIS A 131 6.24 -11.19 10.72
N GLU A 132 6.34 -11.94 11.82
CA GLU A 132 5.31 -12.02 12.86
C GLU A 132 5.13 -10.71 13.62
N GLU A 133 6.23 -9.98 13.87
CA GLU A 133 6.18 -8.64 14.48
C GLU A 133 5.57 -7.61 13.54
N ILE A 134 5.95 -7.65 12.25
CA ILE A 134 5.35 -6.82 11.19
C ILE A 134 3.85 -7.11 11.10
N ALA A 135 3.46 -8.38 11.10
CA ALA A 135 2.06 -8.81 11.06
C ALA A 135 1.27 -8.30 12.26
N ARG A 136 1.81 -8.48 13.47
CA ARG A 136 1.19 -7.99 14.71
C ARG A 136 1.00 -6.48 14.69
N ALA A 137 2.04 -5.73 14.35
CA ALA A 137 1.99 -4.26 14.30
C ALA A 137 0.97 -3.79 13.25
N THR A 138 1.01 -4.38 12.06
CA THR A 138 0.11 -4.05 10.95
C THR A 138 -1.35 -4.32 11.32
N VAL A 139 -1.68 -5.54 11.75
CA VAL A 139 -3.07 -5.90 12.09
C VAL A 139 -3.58 -5.05 13.27
N THR A 140 -2.73 -4.76 14.26
CA THR A 140 -3.11 -3.90 15.39
C THR A 140 -3.43 -2.48 14.95
N ALA A 141 -2.61 -1.88 14.08
CA ALA A 141 -2.87 -0.55 13.55
C ALA A 141 -4.19 -0.48 12.78
N LEU A 142 -4.47 -1.49 11.95
CA LEU A 142 -5.71 -1.59 11.19
C LEU A 142 -6.93 -1.75 12.11
N GLN A 143 -6.86 -2.66 13.10
CA GLN A 143 -7.91 -2.86 14.10
C GLN A 143 -8.28 -1.59 14.87
N ARG A 144 -7.31 -0.69 15.09
CA ARG A 144 -7.51 0.56 15.84
C ARG A 144 -8.09 1.69 15.00
N THR A 145 -8.08 1.60 13.67
CA THR A 145 -8.31 2.77 12.81
C THR A 145 -9.23 2.54 11.63
N VAL A 146 -9.32 1.32 11.10
CA VAL A 146 -10.13 1.03 9.93
C VAL A 146 -11.55 0.66 10.37
N PRO A 147 -12.61 1.32 9.85
CA PRO A 147 -13.98 0.88 10.09
C PRO A 147 -14.27 -0.47 9.44
N VAL A 148 -15.07 -1.32 10.09
CA VAL A 148 -15.44 -2.66 9.59
C VAL A 148 -16.25 -2.64 8.30
N ALA A 149 -16.81 -1.49 7.92
CA ALA A 149 -17.56 -1.28 6.68
C ALA A 149 -16.66 -1.36 5.43
N VAL A 150 -15.36 -1.10 5.55
CA VAL A 150 -14.43 -1.27 4.44
C VAL A 150 -14.43 -2.76 4.03
N PRO A 151 -14.47 -3.14 2.76
CA PRO A 151 -14.50 -4.54 2.36
C PRO A 151 -13.11 -5.19 2.31
N GLY A 152 -12.07 -4.39 2.02
CA GLY A 152 -10.74 -4.94 1.79
C GLY A 152 -9.59 -3.94 1.90
N ILE A 153 -8.44 -4.49 2.25
CA ILE A 153 -7.16 -3.81 2.41
C ILE A 153 -6.18 -4.49 1.46
N VAL A 154 -5.64 -3.71 0.52
CA VAL A 154 -4.80 -4.16 -0.59
C VAL A 154 -3.39 -3.58 -0.43
N PHE A 155 -2.54 -4.22 0.37
CA PHE A 155 -1.22 -3.67 0.75
C PHE A 155 -0.35 -3.30 -0.45
N LEU A 156 0.35 -2.16 -0.36
CA LEU A 156 1.47 -1.86 -1.23
C LEU A 156 2.72 -2.61 -0.75
N SER A 157 3.60 -2.99 -1.68
CA SER A 157 4.86 -3.67 -1.33
C SER A 157 5.95 -2.71 -0.86
N GLY A 158 5.85 -1.42 -1.19
CA GLY A 158 6.90 -0.45 -0.87
C GLY A 158 8.24 -0.89 -1.48
N GLY A 159 9.32 -0.81 -0.71
CA GLY A 159 10.66 -1.27 -1.10
C GLY A 159 10.97 -2.75 -0.80
N GLN A 160 10.01 -3.55 -0.35
CA GLN A 160 10.23 -4.96 -0.02
C GLN A 160 10.69 -5.77 -1.24
N SER A 161 11.46 -6.83 -1.00
CA SER A 161 11.70 -7.86 -2.01
C SER A 161 10.40 -8.58 -2.39
N GLU A 162 10.39 -9.33 -3.50
CA GLU A 162 9.20 -10.11 -3.89
C GLU A 162 8.85 -11.17 -2.84
N GLU A 163 9.87 -11.79 -2.23
CA GLU A 163 9.67 -12.80 -1.19
C GLU A 163 9.21 -12.19 0.13
N ASP A 164 9.85 -11.12 0.61
CA ASP A 164 9.48 -10.48 1.88
C ASP A 164 8.05 -9.94 1.84
N ALA A 165 7.64 -9.32 0.74
CA ALA A 165 6.26 -8.84 0.56
C ALA A 165 5.24 -9.97 0.67
N THR A 166 5.63 -11.20 0.31
CA THR A 166 4.77 -12.38 0.34
C THR A 166 4.77 -13.03 1.71
N LEU A 167 5.94 -13.15 2.34
CA LEU A 167 6.09 -13.66 3.71
C LEU A 167 5.36 -12.75 4.72
N ASN A 168 5.50 -11.44 4.59
CA ASN A 168 4.78 -10.47 5.41
C ASN A 168 3.26 -10.56 5.21
N LEU A 169 2.77 -10.63 3.96
CA LEU A 169 1.34 -10.79 3.69
C LEU A 169 0.80 -12.11 4.26
N ASN A 170 1.58 -13.18 4.17
CA ASN A 170 1.22 -14.48 4.73
C ASN A 170 1.14 -14.41 6.25
N ALA A 171 2.14 -13.83 6.90
CA ALA A 171 2.16 -13.62 8.36
C ALA A 171 0.98 -12.75 8.83
N ILE A 172 0.64 -11.69 8.09
CA ILE A 172 -0.55 -10.85 8.35
C ILE A 172 -1.84 -11.68 8.35
N ASN A 173 -2.00 -12.59 7.39
CA ASN A 173 -3.19 -13.44 7.31
C ASN A 173 -3.19 -14.58 8.34
N GLN A 174 -2.02 -15.07 8.75
CA GLN A 174 -1.86 -16.05 9.83
C GLN A 174 -2.00 -15.46 11.24
N PHE A 175 -1.81 -14.15 11.40
CA PHE A 175 -1.84 -13.50 12.72
C PHE A 175 -3.17 -13.76 13.45
N PRO A 176 -3.16 -14.25 14.70
CA PRO A 176 -4.37 -14.53 15.45
C PRO A 176 -5.10 -13.24 15.84
N GLY A 177 -6.37 -13.10 15.47
CA GLY A 177 -7.18 -11.93 15.80
C GLY A 177 -8.27 -11.62 14.77
N LYS A 178 -9.21 -10.75 15.15
CA LYS A 178 -10.30 -10.29 14.28
C LYS A 178 -9.76 -9.48 13.11
N LYS A 179 -10.06 -9.91 11.90
CA LYS A 179 -9.70 -9.22 10.65
C LYS A 179 -10.96 -9.14 9.81
N PRO A 180 -11.86 -8.17 10.07
CA PRO A 180 -13.17 -8.09 9.40
C PRO A 180 -13.08 -7.64 7.93
N TRP A 181 -11.87 -7.36 7.44
CA TRP A 181 -11.56 -6.99 6.06
C TRP A 181 -10.84 -8.14 5.35
N ALA A 182 -11.01 -8.25 4.04
CA ALA A 182 -10.06 -9.02 3.24
C ALA A 182 -8.66 -8.36 3.30
N LEU A 183 -7.62 -9.12 3.62
CA LEU A 183 -6.23 -8.63 3.66
C LEU A 183 -5.43 -9.24 2.50
N THR A 184 -5.20 -8.46 1.45
CA THR A 184 -4.58 -8.92 0.19
C THR A 184 -3.58 -7.89 -0.35
N PHE A 185 -3.17 -8.01 -1.61
CA PHE A 185 -2.06 -7.26 -2.19
C PHE A 185 -2.49 -6.35 -3.35
N SER A 186 -1.81 -5.20 -3.49
CA SER A 186 -1.78 -4.35 -4.68
C SER A 186 -0.31 -4.05 -5.01
N TYR A 187 0.38 -5.06 -5.55
CA TYR A 187 1.82 -5.04 -5.77
C TYR A 187 2.21 -4.64 -7.19
N GLY A 188 3.18 -3.74 -7.28
CA GLY A 188 3.91 -3.45 -8.52
C GLY A 188 5.21 -4.24 -8.54
N ARG A 189 6.28 -3.67 -7.96
CA ARG A 189 7.63 -4.26 -7.91
C ARG A 189 7.65 -5.69 -7.39
N ALA A 190 6.96 -5.98 -6.27
CA ALA A 190 6.92 -7.32 -5.67
C ALA A 190 6.20 -8.40 -6.51
N LEU A 191 5.61 -8.03 -7.65
CA LEU A 191 4.98 -8.94 -8.61
C LEU A 191 5.71 -8.98 -9.95
N GLN A 192 6.52 -7.95 -10.26
CA GLN A 192 7.04 -7.70 -11.60
C GLN A 192 8.57 -7.77 -11.69
N ALA A 193 9.32 -7.68 -10.58
CA ALA A 193 10.78 -7.57 -10.63
C ALA A 193 11.43 -8.77 -11.32
N SER A 194 11.08 -10.00 -10.93
CA SER A 194 11.59 -11.21 -11.60
C SER A 194 11.09 -11.35 -13.04
N ALA A 195 9.85 -10.94 -13.32
CA ALA A 195 9.29 -11.00 -14.66
C ALA A 195 10.01 -10.04 -15.63
N LEU A 196 10.28 -8.81 -15.19
CA LEU A 196 11.04 -7.81 -15.96
C LEU A 196 12.49 -8.26 -16.18
N ALA A 197 13.13 -8.81 -15.15
CA ALA A 197 14.48 -9.36 -15.26
C ALA A 197 14.56 -10.53 -16.25
N ALA A 198 13.59 -11.45 -16.20
CA ALA A 198 13.50 -12.57 -17.14
C ALA A 198 13.21 -12.11 -18.57
N TRP A 199 12.36 -11.09 -18.76
CA TRP A 199 12.04 -10.56 -20.08
C TRP A 199 13.26 -9.88 -20.74
N GLY A 200 13.91 -8.96 -20.03
CA GLY A 200 15.04 -8.19 -20.55
C GLY A 200 14.74 -7.39 -21.82
N GLY A 201 13.45 -7.09 -22.09
CA GLY A 201 13.01 -6.39 -23.31
C GLY A 201 13.00 -7.25 -24.58
N LYS A 202 13.27 -8.56 -24.48
CA LYS A 202 13.46 -9.46 -25.62
C LYS A 202 12.21 -10.28 -25.93
N PRO A 203 11.65 -10.25 -27.15
CA PRO A 203 10.45 -11.02 -27.52
C PRO A 203 10.57 -12.52 -27.28
N GLU A 204 11.76 -13.10 -27.49
CA GLU A 204 12.04 -14.52 -27.26
C GLU A 204 11.88 -14.95 -25.79
N ASN A 205 11.97 -13.99 -24.84
CA ASN A 205 11.88 -14.25 -23.41
C ASN A 205 10.46 -14.06 -22.84
N ILE A 206 9.44 -13.76 -23.68
CA ILE A 206 8.07 -13.53 -23.22
C ILE A 206 7.54 -14.70 -22.40
N HIS A 207 7.86 -15.94 -22.77
CA HIS A 207 7.40 -17.13 -22.04
C HIS A 207 8.02 -17.19 -20.63
N ALA A 208 9.34 -17.04 -20.52
CA ALA A 208 10.03 -17.03 -19.23
C ALA A 208 9.54 -15.90 -18.30
N ALA A 209 9.26 -14.72 -18.85
CA ALA A 209 8.70 -13.60 -18.10
C ALA A 209 7.29 -13.91 -17.55
N LYS A 210 6.42 -14.54 -18.37
CA LYS A 210 5.09 -14.97 -17.93
C LYS A 210 5.16 -16.02 -16.83
N GLU A 211 6.06 -16.99 -16.94
CA GLU A 211 6.25 -18.00 -15.90
C GLU A 211 6.72 -17.37 -14.57
N ALA A 212 7.69 -16.45 -14.63
CA ALA A 212 8.17 -15.74 -13.44
C ALA A 212 7.04 -14.93 -12.77
N PHE A 213 6.23 -14.22 -13.57
CA PHE A 213 5.07 -13.49 -13.07
C PHE A 213 4.03 -14.40 -12.43
N LEU A 214 3.67 -15.53 -13.08
CA LEU A 214 2.67 -16.48 -12.56
C LEU A 214 3.13 -17.11 -11.24
N LYS A 215 4.41 -17.46 -11.11
CA LYS A 215 4.98 -17.94 -9.83
C LYS A 215 4.74 -16.93 -8.71
N ARG A 216 5.01 -15.64 -8.96
CA ARG A 216 4.77 -14.58 -7.96
C ARG A 216 3.29 -14.35 -7.69
N ALA A 217 2.44 -14.40 -8.71
CA ALA A 217 0.99 -14.28 -8.54
C ALA A 217 0.42 -15.41 -7.68
N GLN A 218 0.83 -16.66 -7.94
CA GLN A 218 0.40 -17.83 -7.16
C GLN A 218 0.87 -17.75 -5.71
N ALA A 219 2.13 -17.36 -5.48
CA ALA A 219 2.67 -17.20 -4.14
C ALA A 219 1.91 -16.14 -3.32
N ASN A 220 1.63 -14.97 -3.91
CA ASN A 220 0.81 -13.94 -3.26
C ASN A 220 -0.65 -14.37 -3.06
N SER A 221 -1.22 -15.15 -3.98
CA SER A 221 -2.55 -15.73 -3.82
C SER A 221 -2.62 -16.70 -2.64
N LEU A 222 -1.57 -17.50 -2.40
CA LEU A 222 -1.48 -18.37 -1.22
C LEU A 222 -1.26 -17.58 0.06
N ALA A 223 -0.46 -16.51 0.00
CA ALA A 223 -0.18 -15.65 1.15
C ALA A 223 -1.43 -14.92 1.65
N GLN A 224 -2.32 -14.48 0.76
CA GLN A 224 -3.63 -13.93 1.14
C GLN A 224 -4.47 -14.92 1.95
N LEU A 225 -4.31 -16.22 1.71
CA LEU A 225 -5.00 -17.27 2.47
C LEU A 225 -4.25 -17.71 3.74
N GLY A 226 -3.08 -17.13 4.03
CA GLY A 226 -2.19 -17.59 5.11
C GLY A 226 -1.60 -18.98 4.87
N LYS A 227 -1.49 -19.41 3.61
CA LYS A 227 -1.08 -20.77 3.21
C LYS A 227 0.23 -20.81 2.42
N TYR A 228 0.95 -19.69 2.33
CA TYR A 228 2.24 -19.66 1.67
C TYR A 228 3.32 -20.26 2.60
N THR A 229 4.10 -21.22 2.09
CA THR A 229 5.10 -21.97 2.86
C THR A 229 6.54 -21.57 2.53
N GLY A 230 6.75 -20.49 1.78
CA GLY A 230 8.07 -20.08 1.29
C GLY A 230 8.54 -20.85 0.06
N GLY A 231 9.68 -20.44 -0.49
CA GLY A 231 10.41 -21.20 -1.52
C GLY A 231 10.38 -20.58 -2.92
N ALA A 232 9.84 -19.37 -3.08
CA ALA A 232 9.86 -18.63 -4.35
C ALA A 232 10.86 -17.46 -4.35
N GLY A 233 11.72 -17.37 -3.33
CA GLY A 233 12.64 -16.24 -3.09
C GLY A 233 14.06 -16.35 -3.66
N SER A 234 14.36 -17.28 -4.58
CA SER A 234 15.71 -17.39 -5.15
C SER A 234 15.98 -16.34 -6.24
N GLY A 235 17.23 -15.88 -6.33
CA GLY A 235 17.67 -14.94 -7.37
C GLY A 235 17.06 -13.54 -7.24
N ALA A 236 16.44 -13.04 -8.31
CA ALA A 236 15.86 -11.69 -8.37
C ALA A 236 14.73 -11.46 -7.33
N ALA A 237 14.05 -12.53 -6.91
CA ALA A 237 12.94 -12.45 -5.97
C ALA A 237 13.35 -12.05 -4.53
N GLY A 238 14.60 -12.31 -4.16
CA GLY A 238 15.15 -11.96 -2.83
C GLY A 238 15.84 -10.59 -2.78
N GLN A 239 15.93 -9.87 -3.90
CA GLN A 239 16.61 -8.57 -3.93
C GLN A 239 15.75 -7.49 -3.28
N ASN A 240 16.36 -6.65 -2.44
CA ASN A 240 15.70 -5.47 -1.90
C ASN A 240 15.37 -4.49 -3.05
N LEU A 241 14.09 -4.12 -3.17
CA LEU A 241 13.59 -3.29 -4.27
C LEU A 241 13.49 -1.81 -3.90
N TYR A 242 14.03 -1.41 -2.74
CA TYR A 242 14.01 -0.05 -2.23
C TYR A 242 14.77 0.93 -3.14
N ILE A 243 14.17 2.11 -3.32
CA ILE A 243 14.78 3.27 -4.01
C ILE A 243 14.57 4.46 -3.09
N ALA A 244 15.68 5.08 -2.64
CA ALA A 244 15.64 6.17 -1.68
C ALA A 244 14.79 7.34 -2.19
N ASN A 245 13.98 7.93 -1.31
CA ASN A 245 13.06 9.03 -1.60
C ASN A 245 12.02 8.76 -2.71
N HIS A 246 11.89 7.51 -3.19
CA HIS A 246 11.04 7.20 -4.35
C HIS A 246 11.27 8.14 -5.55
N ALA A 247 12.52 8.56 -5.78
CA ALA A 247 12.91 9.28 -6.99
C ALA A 247 12.85 8.31 -8.17
N TYR A 248 11.77 8.39 -8.95
CA TYR A 248 11.61 7.73 -10.24
C TYR A 248 11.81 8.75 -11.36
#